data_AF-A0A6B3GQI9-F1
#
_entry.id   AF-A0A6B3GQI9-F1
#
_cell.length_a   1.000
_cell.length_b   1.000
_cell.length_c   1.000
_cell.angle_alpha   90.00
_cell.angle_beta   90.00
_cell.angle_gamma   90.00
#
_symmetry.space_group_name_H-M   'P 1'
#
loop_
_entity.id
_entity.type
_entity.pdbx_description
1 polymer ?
#
loop_
_entity_poly.entity_id
_entity_poly.type
_entity_poly.pdbx_seq_one_letter_code
_entity_poly.pdbx_strand_id
1 'polypeptide(L)'
;GSIDTVVLAFPDMQGRLQGKRFAAGFFLDEVLEHGTEGCNYLLAVDTEMQTVDGYAMSSWEHGYGDFGMVPDPATLRPVPWHEGTALLIADLAWHDGSPVVAAPRQILRRQLDR
;
A
#
# COMPACT_ATOMS: atom_id res chain seq x y z
N GLY A 1 -19.68 14.22 4.27
CA GLY A 1 -19.27 13.92 5.65
C GLY A 1 -18.20 14.89 6.08
N SER A 2 -17.70 14.80 7.32
CA SER A 2 -16.55 15.62 7.78
C SER A 2 -15.20 15.15 7.22
N ILE A 3 -15.14 13.97 6.61
CA ILE A 3 -13.96 13.45 5.93
C ILE A 3 -14.00 13.84 4.45
N ASP A 4 -12.96 14.53 3.99
CA ASP A 4 -12.76 14.94 2.60
C ASP A 4 -11.56 14.22 1.94
N THR A 5 -10.67 13.63 2.74
CA THR A 5 -9.44 12.99 2.28
C THR A 5 -9.32 11.57 2.82
N VAL A 6 -8.94 10.64 1.94
CA VAL A 6 -8.58 9.27 2.32
C VAL A 6 -7.12 9.01 1.98
N VAL A 7 -6.34 8.62 2.97
CA VAL A 7 -4.98 8.08 2.80
C VAL A 7 -5.10 6.57 2.68
N LEU A 8 -4.64 6.02 1.57
CA LEU A 8 -4.44 4.58 1.40
C LEU A 8 -2.94 4.30 1.43
N ALA A 9 -2.49 3.50 2.39
CA ALA A 9 -1.07 3.24 2.57
C ALA A 9 -0.77 1.79 2.96
N PHE A 10 0.45 1.33 2.72
CA PHE A 10 0.97 0.05 3.18
C PHE A 10 2.32 0.26 3.90
N PRO A 11 2.71 -0.63 4.82
CA PRO A 11 4.04 -0.58 5.43
C PRO A 11 5.11 -1.05 4.45
N ASP A 12 6.16 -0.24 4.25
CA ASP A 12 7.36 -0.65 3.52
C ASP A 12 8.30 -1.52 4.38
N MET A 13 9.46 -1.87 3.81
CA MET A 13 10.46 -2.74 4.48
C MET A 13 11.12 -2.10 5.71
N GLN A 14 11.03 -0.77 5.87
CA GLN A 14 11.51 -0.05 7.05
C GLN A 14 10.38 0.27 8.05
N GLY A 15 9.15 -0.16 7.77
CA GLY A 15 7.98 0.10 8.61
C GLY A 15 7.35 1.49 8.41
N ARG A 16 7.72 2.22 7.36
CA ARG A 16 7.09 3.49 7.00
C ARG A 16 5.81 3.24 6.22
N LEU A 17 4.83 4.12 6.35
CA LEU A 17 3.63 4.08 5.53
C LEU A 17 3.88 4.78 4.19
N GLN A 18 3.81 4.01 3.10
CA GLN A 18 3.91 4.51 1.72
C GLN A 18 2.54 4.37 1.04
N GLY A 19 2.16 5.33 0.19
CA GLY A 19 0.88 5.27 -0.51
C GLY A 19 0.43 6.58 -1.13
N LYS A 20 -0.88 6.72 -1.32
CA LYS A 20 -1.52 7.82 -2.05
C LYS A 20 -2.60 8.48 -1.19
N ARG A 21 -2.89 9.75 -1.49
CA ARG A 21 -4.03 10.50 -0.96
C ARG A 21 -5.10 10.66 -2.02
N PHE A 22 -6.35 10.49 -1.63
CA PHE A 22 -7.51 10.58 -2.52
C PHE A 22 -8.53 11.55 -1.96
N ALA A 23 -9.23 12.25 -2.84
CA ALA A 23 -10.49 12.90 -2.48
C ALA A 23 -11.50 11.82 -2.07
N ALA A 24 -12.21 12.03 -0.96
CA ALA A 24 -13.05 11.00 -0.36
C ALA A 24 -14.16 10.49 -1.30
N GLY A 25 -14.75 11.36 -2.13
CA GLY A 25 -15.75 10.95 -3.13
C GLY A 25 -15.17 9.95 -4.14
N PHE A 26 -14.08 10.32 -4.81
CA PHE A 26 -13.39 9.43 -5.75
C PHE A 26 -12.90 8.14 -5.09
N PHE A 27 -12.45 8.19 -3.83
CA PHE A 27 -12.05 6.98 -3.12
C PHE A 27 -13.22 6.01 -2.96
N LEU A 28 -14.40 6.50 -2.58
CA LEU A 28 -15.59 5.67 -2.40
C LEU A 28 -16.14 5.15 -3.72
N ASP A 29 -16.12 5.99 -4.76
CA ASP A 29 -16.71 5.66 -6.07
C ASP A 29 -15.83 4.69 -6.87
N GLU A 30 -14.50 4.79 -6.76
CA GLU A 30 -13.56 4.08 -7.65
C GLU A 30 -12.57 3.20 -6.87
N VAL A 31 -11.82 3.80 -5.94
CA VAL A 31 -10.64 3.16 -5.35
C VAL A 31 -11.00 2.05 -4.37
N LEU A 32 -12.11 2.19 -3.63
CA LEU A 32 -12.52 1.23 -2.61
C LEU A 32 -12.85 -0.13 -3.22
N GLU A 33 -13.49 -0.16 -4.38
CA GLU A 33 -13.88 -1.39 -5.08
C GLU A 33 -12.74 -1.95 -5.95
N HIS A 34 -12.06 -1.08 -6.71
CA HIS A 34 -11.10 -1.51 -7.72
C HIS A 34 -9.64 -1.52 -7.25
N GLY A 35 -9.35 -0.90 -6.11
CA GLY A 35 -7.98 -0.62 -5.66
C GLY A 35 -7.30 0.48 -6.48
N THR A 36 -5.98 0.57 -6.35
CA THR A 36 -5.13 1.48 -7.12
C THR A 36 -3.75 0.85 -7.31
N GLU A 37 -3.01 1.24 -8.33
CA GLU A 37 -1.64 0.80 -8.54
C GLU A 37 -0.64 1.49 -7.59
N GLY A 38 0.46 0.82 -7.29
CA GLY A 38 1.62 1.39 -6.62
C GLY A 38 2.89 0.73 -7.16
N CYS A 39 3.93 1.53 -7.36
CA CYS A 39 5.14 1.00 -7.98
C CYS A 39 5.86 0.03 -7.04
N ASN A 40 6.27 -1.12 -7.58
CA ASN A 40 6.88 -2.20 -6.80
C ASN A 40 8.20 -1.80 -6.10
N TYR A 41 8.89 -0.79 -6.62
CA TYR A 41 10.12 -0.23 -6.06
C TYR A 41 9.92 0.32 -4.64
N LEU A 42 8.70 0.67 -4.24
CA LEU A 42 8.39 1.16 -2.89
C LEU A 42 8.66 0.11 -1.79
N LEU A 43 8.80 -1.17 -2.17
CA LEU A 43 9.26 -2.25 -1.28
C LEU A 43 10.77 -2.52 -1.38
N ALA A 44 11.48 -1.84 -2.27
CA ALA A 44 12.89 -2.05 -2.56
C ALA A 44 13.72 -0.76 -2.42
N VAL A 45 13.24 0.23 -1.66
CA VAL A 45 13.99 1.45 -1.36
C VAL A 45 14.38 1.55 0.10
N ASP A 46 15.44 2.32 0.37
CA ASP A 46 15.81 2.75 1.72
C ASP A 46 15.05 4.01 2.16
N THR A 47 15.48 4.57 3.30
CA THR A 47 14.88 5.79 3.86
C THR A 47 15.06 7.03 2.99
N GLU A 48 16.11 7.06 2.16
CA GLU A 48 16.47 8.15 1.24
C GLU A 48 15.91 7.93 -0.18
N MET A 49 14.97 6.98 -0.33
CA MET A 49 14.35 6.59 -1.60
C MET A 49 15.37 6.07 -2.64
N GLN A 50 16.54 5.60 -2.18
CA GLN A 50 17.50 4.91 -3.03
C GLN A 50 17.11 3.45 -3.16
N THR A 51 17.09 2.95 -4.39
CA THR A 51 16.81 1.56 -4.70
C THR A 51 17.92 0.67 -4.18
N VAL A 52 17.55 -0.34 -3.38
CA VAL A 52 18.46 -1.29 -2.77
C VAL A 52 18.47 -2.56 -3.61
N ASP A 53 19.66 -3.04 -3.94
CA ASP A 53 19.84 -4.27 -4.72
C ASP A 53 19.40 -5.52 -3.94
N GLY A 54 19.18 -6.62 -4.66
CA GLY A 54 18.90 -7.95 -4.09
C GLY A 54 17.43 -8.31 -3.94
N TYR A 55 16.50 -7.41 -4.29
CA TYR A 55 15.07 -7.73 -4.36
C TYR A 55 14.72 -8.34 -5.72
N ALA A 56 14.41 -9.64 -5.74
CA ALA A 56 13.98 -10.34 -6.96
C ALA A 56 12.71 -9.71 -7.60
N MET A 57 11.92 -9.00 -6.81
CA MET A 57 10.67 -8.37 -7.22
C MET A 57 10.84 -6.99 -7.88
N SER A 58 12.04 -6.41 -7.83
CA SER A 58 12.31 -5.04 -8.28
C SER A 58 13.82 -4.90 -8.51
N SER A 59 14.25 -4.97 -9.76
CA SER A 59 15.64 -4.69 -10.14
C SER A 59 15.71 -3.89 -11.43
N TRP A 60 16.81 -3.17 -11.60
CA TRP A 60 17.13 -2.47 -12.85
C TRP A 60 17.08 -3.38 -14.08
N GLU A 61 17.40 -4.67 -13.92
CA GLU A 61 17.42 -5.65 -15.01
C GLU A 61 16.02 -6.14 -15.42
N HIS A 62 15.06 -6.20 -14.49
CA HIS A 62 13.70 -6.69 -14.76
C HIS A 62 12.68 -5.55 -14.90
N GLY A 63 13.08 -4.33 -14.59
CA GLY A 63 12.21 -3.15 -14.57
C GLY A 63 11.42 -3.00 -13.28
N TYR A 64 10.94 -1.78 -13.03
CA TYR A 64 10.00 -1.48 -11.97
C TYR A 64 8.58 -1.61 -12.53
N GLY A 65 7.87 -2.65 -12.11
CA GLY A 65 6.46 -2.82 -12.41
C GLY A 65 5.59 -2.21 -11.32
N ASP A 66 4.29 -2.45 -11.42
CA ASP A 66 3.34 -2.04 -10.39
C ASP A 66 2.79 -3.27 -9.64
N PHE A 67 2.36 -3.06 -8.40
CA PHE A 67 1.42 -3.92 -7.70
C PHE A 67 0.08 -3.20 -7.54
N GLY A 68 -0.99 -3.95 -7.28
CA GLY A 68 -2.25 -3.41 -6.79
C GLY A 68 -2.20 -3.18 -5.28
N MET A 69 -2.64 -2.02 -4.84
CA MET A 69 -2.98 -1.68 -3.47
C MET A 69 -4.48 -1.95 -3.27
N VAL A 70 -4.79 -3.01 -2.52
CA VAL A 70 -6.15 -3.44 -2.21
C VAL A 70 -6.54 -2.89 -0.83
N PRO A 71 -7.49 -1.94 -0.73
CA PRO A 71 -7.89 -1.39 0.56
C PRO A 71 -8.44 -2.45 1.51
N ASP A 72 -8.09 -2.36 2.80
CA ASP A 72 -8.68 -3.15 3.88
C ASP A 72 -9.61 -2.26 4.73
N PRO A 73 -10.94 -2.29 4.49
CA PRO A 73 -11.90 -1.43 5.18
C PRO A 73 -11.93 -1.67 6.70
N ALA A 74 -11.53 -2.84 7.18
CA ALA A 74 -11.48 -3.14 8.61
C ALA A 74 -10.41 -2.30 9.35
N THR A 75 -9.48 -1.68 8.61
CA THR A 75 -8.44 -0.81 9.17
C THR A 75 -8.76 0.67 9.15
N LEU A 76 -9.93 1.05 8.62
CA LEU A 76 -10.37 2.43 8.52
C LEU A 76 -10.31 3.13 9.88
N ARG A 77 -9.60 4.24 9.95
CA ARG A 77 -9.55 5.09 11.15
C ARG A 77 -9.34 6.56 10.80
N PRO A 78 -9.92 7.50 11.56
CA PRO A 78 -9.60 8.92 11.42
C PRO A 78 -8.13 9.17 11.82
N VAL A 79 -7.51 10.17 11.19
CA VAL A 79 -6.15 10.61 11.53
C VAL A 79 -6.24 11.79 12.49
N PRO A 80 -5.92 11.62 13.79
CA PRO A 80 -6.30 12.61 14.81
C PRO A 80 -5.54 13.93 14.71
N TRP A 81 -4.37 13.95 14.06
CA TRP A 81 -3.56 15.15 13.83
C TRP A 81 -3.76 15.78 12.44
N HIS A 82 -4.65 15.22 11.61
CA HIS A 82 -4.92 15.73 10.27
C HIS A 82 -6.42 15.78 10.04
N GLU A 83 -6.98 16.98 10.17
CA GLU A 83 -8.41 17.23 10.06
C GLU A 83 -8.98 16.72 8.72
N GLY A 84 -10.23 16.28 8.74
CA GLY A 84 -10.93 15.80 7.54
C GLY A 84 -10.35 14.54 6.89
N THR A 85 -9.46 13.81 7.56
CA THR A 85 -8.72 12.70 6.95
C THR A 85 -8.92 11.37 7.63
N ALA A 86 -9.16 10.33 6.82
CA ALA A 86 -9.14 8.94 7.24
C ALA A 86 -7.95 8.20 6.62
N LEU A 87 -7.46 7.18 7.31
CA LEU A 87 -6.44 6.25 6.86
C LEU A 87 -7.05 4.85 6.71
N LEU A 88 -6.79 4.20 5.58
CA LEU A 88 -6.90 2.76 5.40
C LEU A 88 -5.52 2.19 5.12
N ILE A 89 -5.30 0.96 5.58
CA ILE A 89 -4.14 0.18 5.22
C ILE A 89 -4.51 -0.70 4.01
N ALA A 90 -3.62 -0.77 3.02
CA ALA A 90 -3.77 -1.66 1.88
C ALA A 90 -2.98 -2.96 2.08
N ASP A 91 -3.51 -4.06 1.54
CA ASP A 91 -2.70 -5.21 1.16
C ASP A 91 -2.19 -5.04 -0.26
N LEU A 92 -1.11 -5.74 -0.60
CA LEU A 92 -0.50 -5.68 -1.91
C LEU A 92 -0.74 -6.99 -2.69
N ALA A 93 -1.16 -6.85 -3.94
CA ALA A 93 -1.40 -7.96 -4.86
C ALA A 93 -0.72 -7.72 -6.21
N TRP A 94 -0.29 -8.80 -6.86
CA TRP A 94 0.16 -8.78 -8.24
C TRP A 94 -1.04 -8.63 -9.21
N HIS A 95 -0.76 -8.38 -10.49
CA HIS A 95 -1.80 -8.20 -11.51
C HIS A 95 -2.72 -9.42 -11.70
N ASP A 96 -2.26 -10.62 -11.32
CA ASP A 96 -3.06 -11.85 -11.31
C ASP A 96 -3.89 -12.03 -10.03
N GLY A 97 -3.86 -11.06 -9.11
CA GLY A 97 -4.54 -11.08 -7.82
C GLY A 97 -3.81 -11.86 -6.73
N SER A 98 -2.69 -12.52 -7.05
CA SER A 98 -1.90 -13.23 -6.04
C SER A 98 -1.20 -12.24 -5.08
N PRO A 99 -1.01 -12.60 -3.81
CA PRO A 99 -0.44 -11.66 -2.83
C PRO A 99 1.03 -11.37 -3.13
N VAL A 100 1.44 -10.11 -2.92
CA VAL A 100 2.86 -9.75 -2.87
C VAL A 100 3.46 -10.31 -1.58
N VAL A 101 4.04 -11.50 -1.65
CA VAL A 101 4.52 -12.25 -0.47
C VAL A 101 5.59 -11.53 0.36
N ALA A 102 6.32 -10.59 -0.26
CA ALA A 102 7.32 -9.77 0.41
C ALA A 102 6.71 -8.65 1.26
N ALA A 103 5.43 -8.31 1.06
CA ALA A 103 4.78 -7.24 1.81
C ALA A 103 4.71 -7.61 3.31
N PRO A 104 5.09 -6.70 4.23
CA PRO A 104 5.13 -7.01 5.67
C PRO A 104 3.82 -7.56 6.25
N ARG A 105 2.67 -7.08 5.76
CA ARG A 105 1.36 -7.60 6.17
C ARG A 105 1.11 -9.05 5.75
N GLN A 106 1.61 -9.47 4.59
CA GLN A 106 1.49 -10.87 4.14
C GLN A 106 2.39 -11.79 4.95
N ILE A 107 3.59 -11.32 5.32
CA ILE A 107 4.49 -12.04 6.23
C ILE A 107 3.81 -12.26 7.58
N LEU A 108 3.20 -11.22 8.15
CA LEU A 108 2.46 -11.32 9.42
C LEU A 108 1.26 -12.26 9.32
N ARG A 109 0.41 -12.12 8.29
CA ARG A 109 -0.74 -13.02 8.08
C ARG A 109 -0.32 -14.48 8.06
N ARG A 110 0.75 -14.81 7.33
CA ARG A 110 1.31 -16.17 7.31
C ARG A 110 1.74 -16.68 8.68
N GLN A 111 2.16 -15.81 9.60
CA GLN A 111 2.45 -16.23 10.98
C GLN A 111 1.18 -16.43 11.82
N LEU A 112 0.12 -15.66 11.56
CA LEU A 112 -1.16 -15.80 12.25
C LEU A 112 -1.93 -17.07 11.85
N ASP A 113 -1.71 -17.56 10.63
CA ASP A 113 -2.36 -18.78 10.10
C ASP A 113 -1.75 -20.10 10.62
N ARG A 114 -0.69 -20.03 11.46
CA ARG A 114 0.03 -21.19 12.01
C ARG A 114 -0.44 -21.55 13.41
#